data_AF-A0A1J5DBD9-F1
#
_entry.id   AF-A0A1J5DBD9-F1
#
_cell.length_a   1.000
_cell.length_b   1.000
_cell.length_c   1.000
_cell.angle_alpha   90.00
_cell.angle_beta   90.00
_cell.angle_gamma   90.00
#
_symmetry.space_group_name_H-M   'P 1'
#
loop_
_entity.id
_entity.type
_entity.pdbx_description
1 polymer ?
#
loop_
_entity_poly.entity_id
_entity_poly.type
_entity_poly.pdbx_seq_one_letter_code
_entity_poly.pdbx_strand_id
1 'polypeptide(L)'
;MTHSKRDYFLACVEDGSLSMKPYCGSCESQLNEDYFCENCQRQCRCTHVKCEDRDAYSLMDALIKKNERFKNFTTEILIAPFKG
;
A
#
# COMPACT_ATOMS: atom_id res chain seq x y z
N MET A 1 -10.47 -16.22 -14.71
CA MET A 1 -9.04 -15.84 -14.58
C MET A 1 -9.00 -14.56 -13.76
N THR A 2 -8.82 -14.68 -12.45
CA THR A 2 -8.73 -13.52 -11.55
C THR A 2 -7.40 -12.82 -11.81
N HIS A 3 -7.43 -11.60 -12.34
CA HIS A 3 -6.25 -10.73 -12.42
C HIS A 3 -5.65 -10.61 -11.01
N SER A 4 -4.52 -11.25 -10.74
CA SER A 4 -3.77 -10.99 -9.51
C SER A 4 -3.31 -9.53 -9.54
N LYS A 5 -4.01 -8.67 -8.79
CA LYS A 5 -3.50 -7.32 -8.52
C LYS A 5 -2.25 -7.46 -7.64
N ARG A 6 -1.37 -6.46 -7.71
CA ARG A 6 -0.14 -6.43 -6.90
C ARG A 6 -0.49 -6.34 -5.42
N ASP A 7 0.23 -7.08 -4.59
CA ASP A 7 0.18 -6.92 -3.13
C ASP A 7 0.59 -5.49 -2.77
N TYR A 8 -0.07 -4.89 -1.79
CA TYR A 8 0.07 -3.46 -1.53
C TYR A 8 0.10 -3.11 -0.06
N PHE A 9 0.67 -1.96 0.25
CA PHE A 9 0.47 -1.25 1.52
C PHE A 9 -0.64 -0.22 1.32
N LEU A 10 -1.59 -0.17 2.25
CA LEU A 10 -2.49 0.97 2.38
C LEU A 10 -1.82 1.98 3.31
N ALA A 11 -1.59 3.19 2.83
CA ALA A 11 -0.94 4.26 3.57
C ALA A 11 -1.94 5.37 3.88
N CYS A 12 -1.96 5.80 5.14
CA CYS A 12 -2.80 6.90 5.64
C CYS A 12 -2.03 7.73 6.66
N VAL A 13 -2.49 8.95 6.95
CA VAL A 13 -1.92 9.79 8.00
C VAL A 13 -2.78 9.64 9.25
N GLU A 14 -2.25 8.94 10.25
CA GLU A 14 -2.89 8.76 11.57
C GLU A 14 -2.03 9.52 12.60
N ASP A 15 -2.63 10.42 13.39
CA ASP A 15 -1.96 11.24 14.41
C ASP A 15 -0.72 12.01 13.90
N GLY A 16 -0.79 12.50 12.65
CA GLY A 16 0.28 13.26 12.00
C GLY A 16 1.47 12.41 11.54
N SER A 17 1.38 11.09 11.64
CA SER A 17 2.40 10.14 11.20
C SER A 17 1.89 9.26 10.06
N LEU A 18 2.79 8.86 9.16
CA LEU A 18 2.46 7.94 8.09
C LEU A 18 2.30 6.52 8.65
N SER A 19 1.07 6.00 8.60
CA SER A 19 0.70 4.64 8.97
C SER A 19 0.58 3.79 7.70
N MET A 20 1.10 2.55 7.73
CA MET A 20 1.10 1.64 6.57
C MET A 20 0.63 0.25 6.99
N LYS A 21 -0.45 -0.23 6.37
CA LYS A 21 -1.04 -1.55 6.65
C LYS A 21 -0.92 -2.46 5.42
N PRO A 22 -0.39 -3.69 5.53
CA PRO A 22 -0.17 -4.56 4.38
C PRO A 22 -1.42 -5.35 3.97
N TYR A 23 -1.68 -5.49 2.67
CA TYR A 23 -2.85 -6.17 2.11
C TYR A 23 -2.49 -7.10 0.94
N CYS A 24 -3.18 -8.24 0.87
CA CYS A 24 -3.08 -9.18 -0.25
C CYS A 24 -3.74 -8.59 -1.50
N GLY A 25 -3.02 -8.56 -2.61
CA GLY A 25 -3.57 -8.08 -3.89
C GLY A 25 -4.60 -9.03 -4.51
N SER A 26 -4.64 -10.29 -4.06
CA SER A 26 -5.55 -11.31 -4.60
C SER A 26 -6.90 -11.37 -3.89
N CYS A 27 -6.94 -11.20 -2.56
CA CYS A 27 -8.16 -11.32 -1.76
C CYS A 27 -8.49 -10.06 -0.95
N GLU A 28 -7.69 -9.00 -1.09
CA GLU A 28 -7.88 -7.70 -0.45
C GLU A 28 -7.96 -7.77 1.10
N SER A 29 -7.50 -8.88 1.67
CA SER A 29 -7.42 -9.09 3.12
C SER A 29 -6.11 -8.55 3.67
N GLN A 30 -6.14 -8.06 4.91
CA GLN A 30 -4.94 -7.61 5.61
C GLN A 30 -3.99 -8.79 5.83
N LEU A 31 -2.70 -8.53 5.65
CA LEU A 31 -1.63 -9.50 5.91
C LEU A 31 -1.22 -9.45 7.38
N ASN A 32 -0.73 -10.56 7.91
CA ASN A 32 -0.14 -10.58 9.24
C ASN A 32 1.25 -9.91 9.26
N GLU A 33 1.90 -9.91 10.43
CA GLU A 33 3.23 -9.30 10.65
C GLU A 33 4.33 -9.94 9.79
N ASP A 34 4.16 -11.20 9.40
CA ASP A 34 5.06 -11.92 8.51
C ASP A 34 4.77 -11.68 7.03
N TYR A 35 3.85 -10.79 6.67
CA TYR A 35 3.36 -10.60 5.29
C TYR A 35 2.74 -11.86 4.67
N PHE A 36 2.21 -12.75 5.50
CA PHE A 36 1.50 -13.94 5.08
C PHE A 36 0.00 -13.67 4.99
N CYS A 37 -0.62 -14.14 3.90
CA CYS A 37 -2.05 -14.09 3.71
C CYS A 37 -2.68 -15.41 4.14
N GLU A 38 -3.47 -15.41 5.22
CA GLU A 38 -4.16 -16.61 5.71
C GLU A 38 -5.23 -17.10 4.74
N ASN A 39 -5.92 -16.19 4.04
CA ASN A 39 -6.98 -16.52 3.09
C ASN A 39 -6.46 -17.15 1.78
N CYS A 40 -5.30 -16.71 1.29
CA CYS A 40 -4.67 -17.26 0.09
C CYS A 40 -3.60 -18.32 0.40
N GLN A 41 -3.27 -18.52 1.68
CA GLN A 41 -2.19 -19.37 2.16
C GLN A 41 -0.86 -19.15 1.43
N ARG A 42 -0.44 -17.89 1.27
CA ARG A 42 0.80 -17.54 0.57
C ARG A 42 1.55 -16.39 1.22
N GLN A 43 2.86 -16.38 0.98
CA GLN A 43 3.72 -15.23 1.27
C GLN A 43 3.45 -14.11 0.26
N CYS A 44 3.06 -12.94 0.74
CA CYS A 44 2.85 -11.75 -0.08
C CYS A 44 4.09 -10.86 -0.09
N ARG A 45 4.25 -10.07 -1.15
CA ARG A 45 5.35 -9.10 -1.27
C ARG A 45 4.82 -7.74 -1.67
N CYS A 46 4.66 -6.87 -0.69
CA CYS A 46 4.16 -5.51 -0.90
C CYS A 46 5.30 -4.59 -1.37
N THR A 47 5.26 -4.17 -2.63
CA THR A 47 6.13 -3.11 -3.19
C THR A 47 5.32 -1.97 -3.80
N HIS A 48 4.01 -2.03 -3.65
CA HIS A 48 3.08 -1.02 -4.13
C HIS A 48 2.40 -0.36 -2.93
N VAL A 49 2.28 0.96 -2.93
CA VAL A 49 1.67 1.73 -1.85
C VAL A 49 0.46 2.47 -2.41
N LYS A 50 -0.69 2.27 -1.77
CA LYS A 50 -1.94 2.95 -2.07
C LYS A 50 -2.18 3.97 -0.97
N CYS A 51 -2.14 5.24 -1.30
CA CYS A 51 -2.34 6.33 -0.36
C CYS A 51 -3.81 6.70 -0.32
N GLU A 52 -4.41 6.74 0.86
CA GLU A 52 -5.83 7.08 1.03
C GLU A 52 -6.15 8.52 0.62
N ASP A 53 -5.19 9.44 0.80
CA ASP A 53 -5.36 10.86 0.50
C ASP A 53 -4.07 11.48 -0.09
N ARG A 54 -4.14 12.79 -0.35
CA ARG A 54 -3.00 13.57 -0.89
C ARG A 54 -1.89 13.78 0.12
N ASP A 55 -2.17 13.77 1.42
CA ASP A 55 -1.17 14.03 2.45
C ASP A 55 -0.29 12.80 2.62
N ALA A 56 -0.90 11.62 2.71
CA ALA A 56 -0.21 10.33 2.67
C ALA A 56 0.62 10.16 1.39
N TYR A 57 0.05 10.55 0.24
CA TYR A 57 0.78 10.49 -1.04
C TYR A 57 2.00 11.40 -1.04
N SER A 58 1.84 12.66 -0.63
CA SER A 58 2.94 13.64 -0.56
C SER A 58 4.08 13.16 0.34
N LEU A 59 3.75 12.60 1.51
CA LEU A 59 4.73 12.04 2.43
C LEU A 59 5.43 10.81 1.84
N MET A 60 4.68 9.87 1.26
CA MET A 60 5.24 8.65 0.70
C MET A 60 6.12 8.93 -0.54
N ASP A 61 5.71 9.83 -1.43
CA ASP A 61 6.50 10.25 -2.59
C ASP A 61 7.82 10.92 -2.16
N ALA A 62 7.78 11.78 -1.13
CA ALA A 62 8.98 12.37 -0.56
C ALA A 62 9.91 11.31 0.05
N LEU A 63 9.37 10.29 0.73
CA LEU A 63 10.15 9.19 1.29
C LEU A 63 10.83 8.35 0.20
N ILE A 64 10.09 7.97 -0.85
CA ILE A 64 10.61 7.18 -1.97
C ILE A 64 11.76 7.92 -2.67
N LYS A 65 11.63 9.22 -2.89
CA LYS A 65 12.65 10.04 -3.55
C LYS A 65 13.91 10.24 -2.70
N LYS A 66 13.77 10.31 -1.37
CA LYS A 66 14.89 10.61 -0.46
C LYS A 66 15.68 9.38 -0.02
N ASN A 67 15.12 8.17 -0.11
CA ASN A 67 15.72 6.99 0.49
C ASN A 67 15.78 5.83 -0.50
N GLU A 68 17.00 5.44 -0.88
CA GLU A 68 17.29 4.39 -1.86
C GLU A 68 16.69 3.02 -1.52
N ARG A 69 16.39 2.77 -0.23
CA ARG A 69 15.73 1.53 0.21
C ARG A 69 14.34 1.37 -0.40
N PHE A 70 13.70 2.47 -0.75
CA PHE A 70 12.37 2.50 -1.35
C PHE A 70 12.40 2.64 -2.88
N LYS A 71 13.55 2.53 -3.55
CA LYS A 71 13.65 2.70 -5.01
C LYS A 71 12.77 1.75 -5.84
N ASN A 72 12.42 0.60 -5.28
CA ASN A 72 11.57 -0.40 -5.93
C ASN A 72 10.08 -0.25 -5.55
N PHE A 73 9.75 0.75 -4.73
CA PHE A 73 8.39 1.03 -4.32
C PHE A 73 7.71 1.93 -5.35
N THR A 74 6.44 1.66 -5.58
CA THR A 74 5.56 2.51 -6.39
C THR A 74 4.46 3.04 -5.50
N THR A 75 4.00 4.26 -5.74
CA THR A 75 2.90 4.88 -4.99
C THR A 75 1.78 5.32 -5.94
N GLU A 76 0.53 5.13 -5.53
CA GLU A 76 -0.66 5.68 -6.18
C GLU A 76 -1.57 6.32 -5.14
N ILE A 77 -2.30 7.35 -5.53
CA ILE A 77 -3.37 7.92 -4.70
C ILE A 77 -4.69 7.21 -5.03
N LEU A 78 -5.38 6.76 -3.99
CA LEU A 78 -6.75 6.28 -4.09
C LEU A 78 -7.66 7.50 -4.26
N ILE A 79 -7.73 8.02 -5.48
CA ILE A 79 -8.73 9.03 -5.79
C ILE A 79 -10.08 8.32 -5.75
N ALA A 80 -10.80 8.42 -4.63
CA ALA A 80 -12.23 8.15 -4.66
C ALA A 80 -12.81 9.01 -5.80
N PRO A 81 -13.69 8.47 -6.66
CA PRO A 81 -14.27 9.27 -7.73
C PRO A 81 -14.90 10.50 -7.08
N PHE A 82 -14.39 11.68 -7.45
CA PHE A 82 -14.95 12.96 -7.05
C PHE A 82 -16.45 12.89 -7.37
N LYS A 83 -17.29 12.71 -6.34
CA LYS A 83 -18.70 13.08 -6.43
C LYS A 83 -18.73 14.61 -6.35
N GLY A 84 -18.38 15.23 -7.48
CA GLY A 84 -18.78 16.60 -7.79
C GLY A 84 -20.24 16.64 -8.18
#